data_AF-A0A7S0LF15-F1
#
_entry.id   AF-A0A7S0LF15-F1
#
_cell.length_a   1.000
_cell.length_b   1.000
_cell.length_c   1.000
_cell.angle_alpha   90.00
_cell.angle_beta   90.00
_cell.angle_gamma   90.00
#
_symmetry.space_group_name_H-M   'P 1'
#
loop_
_entity.id
_entity.type
_entity.pdbx_description
1 polymer ?
#
loop_
_entity_poly.entity_id
_entity_poly.type
_entity_poly.pdbx_seq_one_letter_code
_entity_poly.pdbx_strand_id
1 'polypeptide(L)'
;APLLSASCHALWLAFRRRAYVAASAAPLPDAYACLYGEFGLASEDTSWEALGADMPPGAAISTRSVSVAMAANDLSFPNGDGFHCPVTTSGETVYMLRESDVVRFVNRPPSAAGCHSLVPVDQDTYRLPPLATARLQRVDGPGEWTANGHLVRRRCFTMSVTFG
;
A
#
# COMPACT_ATOMS: atom_id res chain seq x y z
N ALA A 1 -10.64 17.96 -18.68
CA ALA A 1 -11.36 17.02 -17.78
C ALA A 1 -11.60 15.61 -18.36
N PRO A 2 -11.95 15.37 -19.64
CA PRO A 2 -12.24 14.01 -20.12
C PRO A 2 -11.00 13.11 -20.37
N LEU A 3 -9.83 13.70 -20.66
CA LEU A 3 -8.60 12.95 -20.97
C LEU A 3 -8.00 12.22 -19.74
N LEU A 4 -8.11 12.81 -18.55
CA LEU A 4 -7.66 12.17 -17.29
C LEU A 4 -8.49 10.94 -16.94
N SER A 5 -9.78 10.93 -17.29
CA SER A 5 -10.66 9.79 -17.02
C SER A 5 -10.34 8.59 -17.92
N ALA A 6 -10.06 8.84 -19.21
CA ALA A 6 -9.70 7.78 -20.15
C ALA A 6 -8.35 7.13 -19.83
N SER A 7 -7.34 7.92 -19.41
CA SER A 7 -6.03 7.39 -19.04
C SER A 7 -6.06 6.58 -17.75
N CYS A 8 -6.77 7.06 -16.71
CA CYS A 8 -6.97 6.29 -15.47
C CYS A 8 -7.69 4.97 -15.73
N HIS A 9 -8.70 4.96 -16.61
CA HIS A 9 -9.42 3.74 -16.97
C HIS A 9 -8.54 2.74 -17.74
N ALA A 10 -7.75 3.21 -18.70
CA ALA A 10 -6.82 2.34 -19.45
C ALA A 10 -5.74 1.73 -18.53
N LEU A 11 -5.16 2.54 -17.63
CA LEU A 11 -4.22 2.06 -16.61
C LEU A 11 -4.88 1.02 -15.71
N TRP A 12 -6.08 1.30 -15.22
CA TRP A 12 -6.83 0.38 -14.40
C TRP A 12 -7.09 -0.96 -15.09
N LEU A 13 -7.49 -0.96 -16.37
CA LEU A 13 -7.68 -2.18 -17.16
C LEU A 13 -6.37 -2.99 -17.28
N ALA A 14 -5.25 -2.32 -17.53
CA ALA A 14 -3.94 -2.97 -17.62
C ALA A 14 -3.53 -3.61 -16.29
N PHE A 15 -3.70 -2.90 -15.17
CA PHE A 15 -3.44 -3.41 -13.84
C PHE A 15 -4.36 -4.56 -13.46
N ARG A 16 -5.66 -4.46 -13.75
CA ARG A 16 -6.64 -5.52 -13.51
C ARG A 16 -6.26 -6.81 -14.26
N ARG A 17 -5.86 -6.68 -15.53
CA ARG A 17 -5.37 -7.83 -16.31
C ARG A 17 -4.13 -8.46 -15.69
N ARG A 18 -3.18 -7.65 -15.21
CA ARG A 18 -1.97 -8.16 -14.55
C ARG A 18 -2.27 -8.80 -13.20
N ALA A 19 -3.19 -8.23 -12.41
CA ALA A 19 -3.67 -8.81 -11.16
C ALA A 19 -4.33 -10.18 -11.38
N TYR A 20 -5.05 -10.34 -12.49
CA TYR A 20 -5.65 -11.60 -12.90
C TYR A 20 -4.61 -12.66 -13.28
N VAL A 21 -3.58 -12.26 -14.04
CA VAL A 21 -2.51 -13.20 -14.45
C VAL A 21 -1.63 -13.62 -13.26
N ALA A 22 -1.41 -12.72 -12.29
CA ALA A 22 -0.63 -13.01 -11.10
C ALA A 22 -1.33 -13.97 -10.11
N ALA A 23 -2.62 -14.26 -10.32
CA ALA A 23 -3.50 -15.01 -9.43
C ALA A 23 -3.16 -16.49 -9.20
N SER A 24 -2.07 -16.98 -9.76
CA SER A 24 -1.75 -18.41 -9.81
C SER A 24 -0.80 -18.89 -8.71
N ALA A 25 -0.53 -18.13 -7.64
CA ALA A 25 0.41 -18.57 -6.61
C ALA A 25 0.03 -18.08 -5.19
N ALA A 26 0.70 -18.69 -4.21
CA ALA A 26 0.56 -18.58 -2.75
C ALA A 26 0.17 -17.19 -2.22
N PRO A 27 -0.42 -17.11 -1.00
CA PRO A 27 -0.67 -15.83 -0.35
C PRO A 27 0.62 -14.98 -0.37
N LEU A 28 0.51 -13.82 -0.98
CA LEU A 28 1.59 -12.85 -1.06
C LEU A 28 1.77 -12.20 0.33
N PRO A 29 2.98 -11.75 0.68
CA PRO A 29 3.20 -11.01 1.92
C PRO A 29 2.40 -9.71 1.91
N ASP A 30 2.10 -9.21 3.11
CA ASP A 30 1.54 -7.88 3.29
C ASP A 30 2.51 -6.82 2.80
N ALA A 31 1.96 -5.75 2.22
CA ALA A 31 2.73 -4.63 1.73
C ALA A 31 2.55 -3.41 2.63
N TYR A 32 3.56 -2.56 2.68
CA TYR A 32 3.64 -1.40 3.54
C TYR A 32 3.98 -0.16 2.72
N ALA A 33 3.44 0.97 3.15
CA ALA A 33 3.75 2.29 2.60
C ALA A 33 3.67 3.35 3.70
N CYS A 34 4.37 4.47 3.51
CA CYS A 34 4.19 5.66 4.33
C CYS A 34 2.91 6.38 3.93
N LEU A 35 2.17 6.92 4.90
CA LEU A 35 0.98 7.72 4.60
C LEU A 35 1.35 9.09 4.01
N TYR A 36 2.34 9.76 4.59
CA TYR A 36 2.77 11.12 4.25
C TYR A 36 4.27 11.19 3.92
N GLY A 37 4.69 12.36 3.45
CA GLY A 37 6.08 12.66 3.08
C GLY A 37 6.35 12.36 1.61
N GLU A 38 7.61 12.55 1.21
CA GLU A 38 8.06 12.24 -0.14
C GLU A 38 7.89 10.74 -0.41
N PHE A 39 7.20 10.42 -1.52
CA PHE A 39 6.79 9.06 -1.90
C PHE A 39 5.77 8.41 -0.93
N GLY A 40 5.15 9.20 -0.04
CA GLY A 40 4.02 8.74 0.76
C GLY A 40 2.74 8.68 -0.06
N LEU A 41 1.79 7.84 0.36
CA LEU A 41 0.53 7.63 -0.35
C LEU A 41 -0.23 8.95 -0.60
N ALA A 42 -0.30 9.84 0.38
CA ALA A 42 -0.96 11.14 0.25
C ALA A 42 -0.26 12.09 -0.72
N SER A 43 1.06 11.92 -0.94
CA SER A 43 1.79 12.70 -1.94
C SER A 43 1.52 12.23 -3.37
N GLU A 44 1.28 10.93 -3.56
CA GLU A 44 0.96 10.32 -4.86
C GLU A 44 -0.54 10.44 -5.20
N ASP A 45 -1.39 10.47 -4.17
CA ASP A 45 -2.84 10.50 -4.29
C ASP A 45 -3.49 11.15 -3.05
N THR A 46 -4.04 12.35 -3.21
CA THR A 46 -4.62 13.11 -2.09
C THR A 46 -5.83 12.44 -1.46
N SER A 47 -6.42 11.40 -2.06
CA SER A 47 -7.50 10.63 -1.42
C SER A 47 -7.07 9.97 -0.09
N TRP A 48 -5.77 9.71 0.08
CA TRP A 48 -5.23 9.17 1.33
C TRP A 48 -5.20 10.17 2.48
N GLU A 49 -5.33 11.47 2.23
CA GLU A 49 -5.44 12.49 3.30
C GLU A 49 -6.69 12.30 4.17
N ALA A 50 -7.70 11.58 3.66
CA ALA A 50 -8.89 11.21 4.44
C ALA A 50 -8.61 10.17 5.54
N LEU A 51 -7.44 9.51 5.51
CA LEU A 51 -7.06 8.51 6.49
C LEU A 51 -6.58 9.21 7.77
N GLY A 52 -7.41 9.15 8.82
CA GLY A 52 -7.13 9.75 10.12
C GLY A 52 -7.43 8.79 11.27
N ALA A 53 -7.00 9.15 12.48
CA ALA A 53 -7.20 8.33 13.68
C ALA A 53 -8.67 8.02 13.97
N ASP A 54 -9.57 8.94 13.61
CA ASP A 54 -11.01 8.83 13.85
C ASP A 54 -11.76 8.11 12.71
N MET A 55 -11.06 7.66 11.67
CA MET A 55 -11.69 6.94 10.57
C MET A 55 -12.19 5.58 11.06
N PRO A 56 -13.50 5.29 10.97
CA PRO A 56 -14.03 4.05 11.51
C PRO A 56 -13.65 2.85 10.65
N PRO A 57 -13.47 1.66 11.24
CA PRO A 57 -13.36 0.42 10.49
C PRO A 57 -14.50 0.25 9.48
N GLY A 58 -14.18 -0.21 8.28
CA GLY A 58 -15.11 -0.33 7.17
C GLY A 58 -15.21 0.91 6.29
N ALA A 59 -14.70 2.07 6.71
CA ALA A 59 -14.60 3.23 5.84
C ALA A 59 -13.67 2.93 4.64
N ALA A 60 -13.96 3.56 3.50
CA ALA A 60 -13.30 3.24 2.24
C ALA A 60 -12.78 4.50 1.53
N ILE A 61 -11.63 4.35 0.90
CA ILE A 61 -10.97 5.34 0.05
C ILE A 61 -10.94 4.78 -1.36
N SER A 62 -11.33 5.60 -2.34
CA SER A 62 -11.18 5.28 -3.75
C SER A 62 -9.91 5.94 -4.26
N THR A 63 -8.94 5.14 -4.69
CA THR A 63 -7.71 5.66 -5.27
C THR A 63 -8.00 6.37 -6.59
N ARG A 64 -7.24 7.41 -6.87
CA ARG A 64 -7.29 8.25 -8.06
C ARG A 64 -6.01 8.17 -8.87
N SER A 65 -4.90 7.78 -8.24
CA SER A 65 -3.60 7.62 -8.86
C SER A 65 -3.06 6.20 -8.67
N VAL A 66 -1.91 5.94 -9.29
CA VAL A 66 -1.11 4.74 -9.00
C VAL A 66 -0.28 5.02 -7.76
N SER A 67 -0.37 4.15 -6.75
CA SER A 67 0.46 4.24 -5.54
C SER A 67 1.41 3.05 -5.42
N VAL A 68 2.51 3.22 -4.68
CA VAL A 68 3.49 2.16 -4.39
C VAL A 68 3.33 1.62 -2.97
N ALA A 69 3.43 0.31 -2.83
CA ALA A 69 3.62 -0.36 -1.55
C ALA A 69 4.63 -1.50 -1.71
N MET A 70 5.25 -1.92 -0.61
CA MET A 70 6.34 -2.90 -0.66
C MET A 70 6.20 -3.96 0.42
N ALA A 71 6.55 -5.21 0.11
CA ALA A 71 6.69 -6.22 1.15
C ALA A 71 7.74 -5.75 2.16
N ALA A 72 7.45 -5.94 3.45
CA ALA A 72 8.45 -5.68 4.48
C ALA A 72 9.57 -6.73 4.40
N ASN A 73 10.81 -6.27 4.53
CA ASN A 73 12.00 -7.10 4.75
C ASN A 73 12.73 -6.63 6.01
N ASP A 74 13.84 -7.27 6.37
CA ASP A 74 14.60 -6.96 7.59
C ASP A 74 15.05 -5.50 7.71
N LEU A 75 15.16 -4.78 6.59
CA LEU A 75 15.55 -3.36 6.54
C LEU A 75 14.35 -2.40 6.65
N SER A 76 13.13 -2.88 6.48
CA SER A 76 11.91 -2.05 6.53
C SER A 76 11.54 -1.60 7.94
N PHE A 77 11.86 -2.39 8.96
CA PHE A 77 11.56 -2.11 10.37
C PHE A 77 12.73 -2.52 11.27
N PRO A 78 13.90 -1.86 11.17
CA PRO A 78 15.13 -2.33 11.81
C PRO A 78 15.14 -2.13 13.35
N ASN A 79 14.31 -1.24 13.88
CA ASN A 79 14.35 -0.84 15.29
C ASN A 79 13.00 -0.41 15.89
N GLY A 80 11.90 -0.50 15.14
CA GLY A 80 10.56 -0.09 15.58
C GLY A 80 10.25 1.41 15.50
N ASP A 81 11.16 2.29 15.04
CA ASP A 81 10.89 3.73 14.96
C ASP A 81 9.87 4.11 13.86
N GLY A 82 9.65 3.21 12.91
CA GLY A 82 8.69 3.37 11.82
C GLY A 82 9.07 2.53 10.61
N PHE A 83 8.41 2.79 9.49
CA PHE A 83 8.72 2.15 8.22
C PHE A 83 9.90 2.87 7.54
N HIS A 84 10.92 2.11 7.17
CA HIS A 84 12.02 2.56 6.34
C HIS A 84 11.70 2.24 4.88
N CYS A 85 11.52 3.27 4.07
CA CYS A 85 11.24 3.12 2.65
C CYS A 85 12.58 3.06 1.88
N PRO A 86 12.75 2.14 0.91
CA PRO A 86 13.90 2.14 0.05
C PRO A 86 13.86 3.35 -0.89
N VAL A 87 14.98 4.05 -0.95
CA VAL A 87 15.21 5.18 -1.85
C VAL A 87 16.39 4.83 -2.73
N THR A 88 16.17 4.72 -4.03
CA THR A 88 17.24 4.47 -4.99
C THR A 88 17.79 5.80 -5.50
N THR A 89 19.06 6.09 -5.20
CA THR A 89 19.78 7.27 -5.68
C THR A 89 21.10 6.82 -6.30
N SER A 90 21.37 7.24 -7.54
CA SER A 90 22.60 6.89 -8.27
C SER A 90 22.86 5.37 -8.38
N GLY A 91 21.79 4.56 -8.45
CA GLY A 91 21.87 3.10 -8.55
C GLY A 91 22.06 2.35 -7.23
N GLU A 92 22.24 3.06 -6.11
CA GLU A 92 22.28 2.49 -4.77
C GLU A 92 20.92 2.62 -4.09
N THR A 93 20.48 1.58 -3.37
CA THR A 93 19.22 1.60 -2.62
C THR A 93 19.51 1.68 -1.12
N VAL A 94 19.07 2.76 -0.50
CA VAL A 94 19.19 3.00 0.95
C VAL A 94 17.82 3.01 1.59
N TYR A 95 17.71 2.44 2.80
CA TYR A 95 16.45 2.36 3.55
C TYR A 95 16.35 3.52 4.54
N MET A 96 15.50 4.49 4.23
CA MET A 96 15.38 5.73 5.01
C MET A 96 14.12 5.71 5.86
N LEU A 97 14.26 5.98 7.17
CA LEU A 97 13.13 6.21 8.05
C LEU A 97 12.29 7.37 7.51
N ARG A 98 10.98 7.16 7.43
CA ARG A 98 10.02 8.22 7.15
C ARG A 98 9.24 8.52 8.42
N GLU A 99 9.23 9.79 8.82
CA GLU A 99 8.45 10.25 9.97
C GLU A 99 6.97 10.35 9.60
N SER A 100 6.33 9.20 9.43
CA SER A 100 4.94 9.09 9.02
C SER A 100 4.25 7.90 9.67
N ASP A 101 2.92 7.96 9.66
CA ASP A 101 2.10 6.79 9.95
C ASP A 101 2.24 5.77 8.80
N VAL A 102 2.03 4.50 9.15
CA VAL A 102 2.23 3.38 8.23
C VAL A 102 0.88 2.88 7.73
N VAL A 103 0.79 2.56 6.45
CA VAL A 103 -0.34 1.84 5.88
C VAL A 103 0.10 0.43 5.55
N ARG A 104 -0.57 -0.57 6.14
CA ARG A 104 -0.38 -1.99 5.85
C ARG A 104 -1.51 -2.46 4.95
N PHE A 105 -1.17 -2.93 3.77
CA PHE A 105 -2.08 -3.56 2.83
C PHE A 105 -2.07 -5.06 3.03
N VAL A 106 -3.20 -5.60 3.48
CA VAL A 106 -3.39 -7.04 3.62
C VAL A 106 -3.50 -7.66 2.24
N ASN A 107 -2.55 -8.52 1.89
CA ASN A 107 -2.53 -9.16 0.59
C ASN A 107 -3.32 -10.46 0.63
N ARG A 108 -4.61 -10.36 0.24
CA ARG A 108 -5.50 -11.51 0.28
C ARG A 108 -5.22 -12.45 -0.90
N PRO A 109 -5.59 -13.74 -0.79
CA PRO A 109 -5.73 -14.62 -1.94
C PRO A 109 -6.57 -13.95 -3.04
N PRO A 110 -6.42 -14.38 -4.30
CA PRO A 110 -7.26 -13.89 -5.38
C PRO A 110 -8.74 -13.98 -5.02
N SER A 111 -9.50 -12.95 -5.37
CA SER A 111 -10.97 -12.98 -5.30
C SER A 111 -11.53 -14.11 -6.18
N ALA A 112 -12.83 -14.41 -6.06
CA ALA A 112 -13.50 -15.37 -6.94
C ALA A 112 -13.38 -15.00 -8.44
N ALA A 113 -13.18 -13.71 -8.74
CA ALA A 113 -12.90 -13.20 -10.08
C ALA A 113 -11.41 -13.29 -10.47
N GLY A 114 -10.57 -13.95 -9.66
CA GLY A 114 -9.15 -14.12 -9.89
C GLY A 114 -8.30 -12.86 -9.67
N CYS A 115 -8.79 -11.80 -9.04
CA CYS A 115 -7.99 -10.57 -8.86
C CYS A 115 -7.35 -10.54 -7.46
N HIS A 116 -6.02 -10.33 -7.39
CA HIS A 116 -5.32 -9.98 -6.13
C HIS A 116 -5.67 -8.58 -5.65
N SER A 117 -5.41 -8.30 -4.36
CA SER A 117 -5.62 -6.97 -3.74
C SER A 117 -4.59 -5.95 -4.22
N LEU A 118 -3.40 -6.40 -4.61
CA LEU A 118 -2.27 -5.58 -5.07
C LEU A 118 -1.71 -6.15 -6.37
N VAL A 119 -1.13 -5.32 -7.24
CA VAL A 119 -0.49 -5.81 -8.47
C VAL A 119 1.02 -5.91 -8.26
N PRO A 120 1.61 -7.12 -8.29
CA PRO A 120 3.06 -7.26 -8.22
C PRO A 120 3.70 -6.69 -9.49
N VAL A 121 4.64 -5.78 -9.30
CA VAL A 121 5.43 -5.21 -10.39
C VAL A 121 6.87 -5.68 -10.40
N ASP A 122 7.38 -6.07 -9.22
CA ASP A 122 8.72 -6.64 -8.99
C ASP A 122 8.64 -7.64 -7.81
N GLN A 123 9.77 -8.24 -7.41
CA GLN A 123 9.85 -9.26 -6.36
C GLN A 123 9.17 -8.85 -5.05
N ASP A 124 9.39 -7.62 -4.59
CA ASP A 124 8.86 -7.11 -3.32
C ASP A 124 8.07 -5.80 -3.49
N THR A 125 7.81 -5.38 -4.73
CA THR A 125 7.15 -4.11 -5.03
C THR A 125 5.78 -4.35 -5.64
N TYR A 126 4.80 -3.64 -5.09
CA TYR A 126 3.40 -3.70 -5.49
C TYR A 126 2.88 -2.33 -5.89
N ARG A 127 1.92 -2.32 -6.81
CA ARG A 127 1.18 -1.12 -7.20
C ARG A 127 -0.29 -1.23 -6.76
N LEU A 128 -0.78 -0.15 -6.18
CA LEU A 128 -2.22 0.15 -6.11
C LEU A 128 -2.60 0.88 -7.39
N PRO A 129 -3.54 0.36 -8.19
CA PRO A 129 -4.04 1.08 -9.34
C PRO A 129 -4.99 2.20 -8.94
N PRO A 130 -5.25 3.17 -9.84
CA PRO A 130 -6.36 4.10 -9.68
C PRO A 130 -7.69 3.33 -9.72
N LEU A 131 -8.75 3.91 -9.18
CA LEU A 131 -10.10 3.33 -9.09
C LEU A 131 -10.19 2.04 -8.25
N ALA A 132 -9.15 1.72 -7.48
CA ALA A 132 -9.20 0.66 -6.49
C ALA A 132 -9.92 1.18 -5.23
N THR A 133 -10.61 0.27 -4.54
CA THR A 133 -11.24 0.58 -3.25
C THR A 133 -10.39 0.01 -2.12
N ALA A 134 -9.77 0.89 -1.34
CA ALA A 134 -9.05 0.55 -0.12
C ALA A 134 -9.98 0.74 1.09
N ARG A 135 -10.26 -0.33 1.82
CA ARG A 135 -11.15 -0.34 2.99
C ARG A 135 -10.35 -0.54 4.27
N LEU A 136 -10.52 0.38 5.21
CA LEU A 136 -9.91 0.31 6.54
C LEU A 136 -10.48 -0.88 7.30
N GLN A 137 -9.61 -1.71 7.85
CA GLN A 137 -9.99 -2.85 8.68
C GLN A 137 -9.76 -2.56 10.15
N ARG A 138 -8.63 -1.93 10.47
CA ARG A 138 -8.21 -1.65 11.85
C ARG A 138 -7.20 -0.51 11.86
N VAL A 139 -7.19 0.23 12.95
CA VAL A 139 -6.14 1.20 13.29
C VAL A 139 -5.45 0.66 14.55
N ASP A 140 -4.13 0.47 14.47
CA ASP A 140 -3.30 0.13 15.61
C ASP A 140 -2.49 1.37 16.01
N GLY A 141 -2.54 1.77 17.28
CA GLY A 141 -1.80 2.90 17.81
C GLY A 141 -0.29 2.67 17.88
N PRO A 142 0.49 3.73 18.13
CA PRO A 142 1.91 3.62 18.45
C PRO A 142 2.16 2.62 19.59
N GLY A 143 2.98 1.60 19.32
CA GLY A 143 3.31 0.57 20.30
C GLY A 143 2.26 -0.54 20.47
N GLU A 144 1.23 -0.58 19.63
CA GLU A 144 0.18 -1.61 19.71
C GLU A 144 0.34 -2.74 18.67
N TRP A 145 1.32 -2.61 17.78
CA TRP A 145 1.56 -3.58 16.70
C TRP A 145 3.06 -3.82 16.50
N THR A 146 3.37 -4.97 15.91
CA THR A 146 4.73 -5.42 15.67
C THR A 146 4.99 -5.67 14.19
N ALA A 147 6.20 -5.35 13.74
CA ALA A 147 6.72 -5.72 12.43
C ALA A 147 8.18 -6.17 12.58
N ASN A 148 8.56 -7.27 11.93
CA ASN A 148 9.89 -7.89 12.05
C ASN A 148 10.35 -8.12 13.50
N GLY A 149 9.43 -8.49 14.40
CA GLY A 149 9.74 -8.70 15.81
C GLY A 149 9.95 -7.42 16.64
N HIS A 150 9.84 -6.23 16.04
CA HIS A 150 9.92 -4.95 16.73
C HIS A 150 8.54 -4.39 17.02
N LEU A 151 8.38 -3.81 18.21
CA LEU A 151 7.21 -3.02 18.57
C LEU A 151 7.31 -1.65 17.89
N VAL A 152 6.37 -1.33 17.00
CA VAL A 152 6.49 -0.15 16.14
C VAL A 152 5.83 1.08 16.78
N ARG A 153 6.56 2.20 16.81
CA ARG A 153 6.19 3.47 17.49
C ARG A 153 5.39 4.44 16.60
N ARG A 154 4.95 3.99 15.43
CA ARG A 154 4.07 4.73 14.52
C ARG A 154 2.69 4.11 14.53
N ARG A 155 1.65 4.88 14.20
CA ARG A 155 0.32 4.30 13.98
C ARG A 155 0.34 3.44 12.71
N CYS A 156 -0.46 2.38 12.69
CA CYS A 156 -0.67 1.55 11.51
C CYS A 156 -2.14 1.50 11.11
N PHE A 157 -2.40 1.81 9.84
CA PHE A 157 -3.69 1.62 9.22
C PHE A 157 -3.67 0.31 8.42
N THR A 158 -4.39 -0.69 8.90
CA THR A 158 -4.52 -1.97 8.19
C THR A 158 -5.66 -1.86 7.19
N MET A 159 -5.33 -1.96 5.91
CA MET A 159 -6.22 -1.77 4.77
C MET A 159 -6.37 -3.06 3.96
N SER A 160 -7.56 -3.30 3.44
CA SER A 160 -7.80 -4.30 2.39
C SER A 160 -8.14 -3.62 1.08
N VAL A 161 -7.65 -4.12 -0.04
CA VAL A 161 -7.84 -3.48 -1.35
C VAL A 161 -8.63 -4.40 -2.28
N THR A 162 -9.55 -3.80 -3.02
CA THR A 162 -10.38 -4.49 -4.01
C THR A 162 -10.41 -3.73 -5.32
N PHE A 163 -10.48 -4.48 -6.42
CA PHE A 163 -10.68 -3.97 -7.77
C PHE A 163 -12.17 -4.02 -8.11
N GLY A 164 -12.70 -2.92 -8.65
CA GLY A 164 -14.08 -2.88 -9.18
C GLY A 164 -14.27 -3.66 -10.49
#